data_AF-A0A7L9BNE9-F1
#
_entry.id   AF-A0A7L9BNE9-F1
#
_cell.length_a   1.000
_cell.length_b   1.000
_cell.length_c   1.000
_cell.angle_alpha   90.00
_cell.angle_beta   90.00
_cell.angle_gamma   90.00
#
_symmetry.space_group_name_H-M   'P 1'
#
loop_
_entity.id
_entity.type
_entity.pdbx_description
1 polymer ?
#
loop_
_entity_poly.entity_id
_entity_poly.type
_entity_poly.pdbx_seq_one_letter_code
_entity_poly.pdbx_strand_id
1 'polypeptide(L)'
;MNYLAHTVDGTAGRQAVGSANHARTGNRNAILWDFDSASPTVLHPAGARWSYATATDGRTQGGRVFFNTFGQFHAALWSGSADSYVDLHPAGMRRSEVHGVADGVQVGEALTTQGRARAMLWRGTAQSAVDLTPDDVYQAWVYATTGQYHVGTTYTLDVGSRATLWLSDDPASAVNLHHFLDDGWITSTAVSASMHDGKLYISGRGSHRDYLREVAVVWVLDNVPAPGTLALPLAAAAPLALRRRRTTRP
;
A
#
# COMPACT_ATOMS: atom_id res chain seq x y z
N MET A 1 12.54 -2.41 -27.36
CA MET A 1 12.95 -1.75 -26.10
C MET A 1 14.06 -2.55 -25.44
N ASN A 2 15.03 -1.90 -24.82
CA ASN A 2 16.22 -2.55 -24.23
C ASN A 2 15.98 -2.80 -22.74
N TYR A 3 15.18 -3.80 -22.38
CA TYR A 3 14.97 -4.24 -20.99
C TYR A 3 15.17 -5.74 -20.87
N LEU A 4 15.75 -6.18 -19.75
CA LEU A 4 16.22 -7.58 -19.58
C LEU A 4 15.48 -8.37 -18.49
N ALA A 5 14.83 -7.68 -17.55
CA ALA A 5 14.08 -8.29 -16.45
C ALA A 5 13.01 -7.31 -15.96
N HIS A 6 11.88 -7.85 -15.50
CA HIS A 6 10.69 -7.08 -15.14
C HIS A 6 10.04 -7.63 -13.87
N THR A 7 9.48 -6.76 -13.03
CA THR A 7 8.56 -7.08 -11.93
C THR A 7 7.21 -6.46 -12.23
N VAL A 8 6.12 -7.12 -11.83
CA VAL A 8 4.77 -6.53 -11.78
C VAL A 8 4.40 -6.43 -10.31
N ASP A 9 4.12 -5.21 -9.86
CA ASP A 9 3.95 -4.87 -8.46
C ASP A 9 2.53 -4.38 -8.15
N GLY A 10 1.80 -3.87 -9.15
CA GLY A 10 0.39 -3.45 -9.00
C GLY A 10 -0.42 -3.63 -10.29
N THR A 11 -1.72 -3.85 -10.16
CA THR A 11 -2.65 -4.01 -11.29
C THR A 11 -3.99 -3.37 -10.99
N ALA A 12 -4.60 -2.71 -11.95
CA ALA A 12 -5.98 -2.26 -11.88
C ALA A 12 -6.58 -2.15 -13.29
N GLY A 13 -7.80 -2.66 -13.45
CA GLY A 13 -8.46 -2.72 -14.75
C GLY A 13 -7.58 -3.42 -15.79
N ARG A 14 -7.18 -2.67 -16.83
CA ARG A 14 -6.38 -3.15 -17.96
C ARG A 14 -4.90 -2.80 -17.87
N GLN A 15 -4.46 -2.30 -16.72
CA GLN A 15 -3.10 -1.86 -16.50
C GLN A 15 -2.39 -2.73 -15.45
N ALA A 16 -1.11 -2.96 -15.69
CA ALA A 16 -0.16 -3.43 -14.70
C ALA A 16 1.01 -2.44 -14.60
N VAL A 17 1.58 -2.30 -13.42
CA VAL A 17 2.76 -1.45 -13.17
C VAL A 17 3.84 -2.23 -12.44
N GLY A 18 5.07 -1.74 -12.53
CA GLY A 18 6.22 -2.35 -11.90
C GLY A 18 7.53 -1.72 -12.35
N SER A 19 8.60 -2.52 -12.38
CA SER A 19 9.93 -2.03 -12.74
C SER A 19 10.66 -2.93 -13.72
N ALA A 20 11.60 -2.36 -14.49
CA ALA A 20 12.41 -3.08 -15.46
C ALA A 20 13.87 -2.62 -15.50
N ASN A 21 14.81 -3.56 -15.66
CA ASN A 21 16.23 -3.25 -15.80
C ASN A 21 16.56 -2.75 -17.20
N HIS A 22 16.97 -1.49 -17.33
CA HIS A 22 17.39 -0.91 -18.60
C HIS A 22 18.73 -1.51 -19.07
N ALA A 23 18.76 -2.13 -20.25
CA ALA A 23 19.86 -3.02 -20.66
C ALA A 23 21.22 -2.34 -20.80
N ARG A 24 21.26 -1.02 -21.02
CA ARG A 24 22.52 -0.26 -21.15
C ARG A 24 23.06 0.26 -19.83
N THR A 25 22.20 0.58 -18.89
CA THR A 25 22.60 1.25 -17.63
C THR A 25 22.47 0.33 -16.42
N GLY A 26 21.73 -0.78 -16.52
CA GLY A 26 21.38 -1.65 -15.39
C GLY A 26 20.40 -1.03 -14.40
N ASN A 27 19.99 0.23 -14.60
CA ASN A 27 19.07 0.93 -13.72
C ASN A 27 17.64 0.37 -13.84
N ARG A 28 16.91 0.36 -12.71
CA ARG A 28 15.48 0.05 -12.71
C ARG A 28 14.66 1.28 -13.10
N ASN A 29 13.82 1.07 -14.11
CA ASN A 29 12.89 2.05 -14.65
C ASN A 29 11.46 1.61 -14.31
N ALA A 30 10.61 2.57 -13.95
CA ALA A 30 9.20 2.32 -13.71
C ALA A 30 8.52 2.10 -15.06
N ILE A 31 7.70 1.05 -15.14
CA ILE A 31 7.04 0.63 -16.37
C ILE A 31 5.54 0.50 -16.13
N LEU A 32 4.77 0.93 -17.13
CA LEU A 32 3.34 0.70 -17.26
C LEU A 32 3.10 -0.26 -18.43
N TRP A 33 2.41 -1.36 -18.16
CA TRP A 33 1.92 -2.28 -19.18
C TRP A 33 0.42 -2.06 -19.35
N ASP A 34 0.00 -1.74 -20.55
CA ASP A 34 -1.40 -1.74 -20.97
C ASP A 34 -1.68 -3.05 -21.72
N PHE A 35 -2.71 -3.80 -21.31
CA PHE A 35 -3.01 -5.11 -21.91
C PHE A 35 -3.55 -5.03 -23.34
N ASP A 36 -3.91 -3.85 -23.86
CA ASP A 36 -4.22 -3.64 -25.29
C ASP A 36 -3.01 -3.20 -26.12
N SER A 37 -1.94 -2.76 -25.46
CA SER A 37 -0.74 -2.30 -26.15
C SER A 37 0.31 -3.42 -26.23
N ALA A 38 0.84 -3.64 -27.42
CA ALA A 38 1.99 -4.54 -27.60
C ALA A 38 3.28 -4.00 -26.96
N SER A 39 3.33 -2.71 -26.61
CA SER A 39 4.53 -2.02 -26.14
C SER A 39 4.29 -1.36 -24.78
N PRO A 40 5.14 -1.64 -23.77
CA PRO A 40 5.01 -1.01 -22.47
C PRO A 40 5.46 0.46 -22.48
N THR A 41 4.81 1.27 -21.66
CA THR A 41 5.16 2.68 -21.49
C THR A 41 6.19 2.84 -20.37
N VAL A 42 7.24 3.61 -20.64
CA VAL A 42 8.26 3.94 -19.64
C VAL A 42 7.79 5.16 -18.83
N LEU A 43 7.71 5.01 -17.51
CA LEU A 43 7.37 6.08 -16.56
C LEU A 43 8.63 6.73 -15.94
N HIS A 44 9.82 6.27 -16.29
CA HIS A 44 11.08 6.75 -15.74
C HIS A 44 11.34 8.24 -16.08
N PRO A 45 11.32 9.16 -15.10
CA PRO A 45 11.50 10.59 -15.37
C PRO A 45 12.91 10.91 -15.90
N ALA A 46 13.01 11.94 -16.74
CA ALA A 46 14.31 12.41 -17.24
C ALA A 46 15.23 12.84 -16.08
N GLY A 47 16.46 12.32 -16.05
CA GLY A 47 17.44 12.62 -15.00
C GLY A 47 17.35 11.75 -13.74
N ALA A 48 16.32 10.90 -13.62
CA ALA A 48 16.23 9.93 -12.54
C ALA A 48 17.31 8.85 -12.69
N ARG A 49 17.79 8.32 -11.57
CA ARG A 49 18.69 7.16 -11.53
C ARG A 49 17.90 5.87 -11.41
N TRP A 50 16.88 5.84 -10.56
CA TRP A 50 15.99 4.70 -10.37
C TRP A 50 14.55 5.17 -10.24
N SER A 51 13.61 4.35 -10.67
CA SER A 51 12.18 4.58 -10.47
C SER A 51 11.45 3.25 -10.39
N TYR A 52 10.40 3.20 -9.57
CA TYR A 52 9.56 2.04 -9.35
C TYR A 52 8.11 2.50 -9.34
N ALA A 53 7.24 1.85 -10.12
CA ALA A 53 5.81 2.01 -9.99
C ALA A 53 5.26 0.79 -9.24
N THR A 54 4.56 1.03 -8.15
CA THR A 54 4.10 0.00 -7.19
C THR A 54 2.59 -0.13 -7.17
N ALA A 55 1.86 0.90 -7.58
CA ALA A 55 0.40 0.93 -7.58
C ALA A 55 -0.17 1.63 -8.80
N THR A 56 -1.38 1.24 -9.20
CA THR A 56 -2.18 1.90 -10.24
C THR A 56 -3.65 1.76 -9.91
N ASP A 57 -4.45 2.77 -10.27
CA ASP A 57 -5.93 2.71 -10.25
C ASP A 57 -6.52 2.54 -11.67
N GLY A 58 -5.66 2.27 -12.66
CA GLY A 58 -6.02 2.18 -14.07
C GLY A 58 -6.00 3.53 -14.80
N ARG A 59 -5.72 4.64 -14.09
CA ARG A 59 -5.57 5.99 -14.65
C ARG A 59 -4.25 6.61 -14.24
N THR A 60 -3.94 6.59 -12.96
CA THR A 60 -2.73 7.13 -12.35
C THR A 60 -1.89 6.01 -11.74
N GLN A 61 -0.58 6.22 -11.70
CA GLN A 61 0.39 5.26 -11.18
C GLN A 61 1.18 5.90 -10.04
N GLY A 62 1.32 5.17 -8.94
CA GLY A 62 2.09 5.59 -7.78
C GLY A 62 3.36 4.76 -7.62
N GLY A 63 4.36 5.35 -6.98
CA GLY A 63 5.52 4.61 -6.48
C GLY A 63 6.60 5.53 -5.93
N ARG A 64 7.84 5.35 -6.40
CA ARG A 64 8.99 6.14 -5.96
C ARG A 64 10.01 6.38 -7.06
N VAL A 65 10.75 7.47 -6.93
CA VAL A 65 11.85 7.86 -7.82
C VAL A 65 13.08 8.27 -7.01
N PHE A 66 14.28 8.00 -7.54
CA PHE A 66 15.54 8.45 -6.98
C PHE A 66 16.26 9.31 -8.00
N PHE A 67 16.58 10.54 -7.61
CA PHE A 67 17.52 11.41 -8.32
C PHE A 67 18.79 11.56 -7.49
N ASN A 68 19.95 11.63 -8.15
CA ASN A 68 21.22 11.87 -7.43
C ASN A 68 21.22 13.21 -6.68
N THR A 69 20.48 14.21 -7.18
CA THR A 69 20.30 15.52 -6.52
C THR A 69 19.55 15.43 -5.19
N PHE A 70 18.66 14.45 -5.03
CA PHE A 70 17.94 14.21 -3.78
C PHE A 70 18.74 13.31 -2.83
N GLY A 71 19.51 12.37 -3.38
CA GLY A 71 20.26 11.38 -2.62
C GLY A 71 19.40 10.33 -1.92
N GLN A 72 18.08 10.37 -2.10
CA GLN A 72 17.09 9.49 -1.50
C GLN A 72 15.89 9.24 -2.43
N PHE A 73 15.03 8.29 -2.07
CA PHE A 73 13.78 8.05 -2.77
C PHE A 73 12.69 9.06 -2.36
N HIS A 74 12.03 9.62 -3.36
CA HIS A 74 10.86 10.45 -3.23
C HIS A 74 9.63 9.68 -3.70
N ALA A 75 8.49 9.91 -3.04
CA ALA A 75 7.19 9.42 -3.47
C ALA A 75 6.84 10.05 -4.82
N ALA A 76 6.32 9.26 -5.74
CA ALA A 76 6.09 9.69 -7.11
C ALA A 76 4.68 9.33 -7.57
N LEU A 77 4.11 10.22 -8.38
CA LEU A 77 2.85 10.02 -9.11
C LEU A 77 3.08 10.23 -10.60
N TRP A 78 2.42 9.43 -11.42
CA TRP A 78 2.40 9.54 -12.88
C TRP A 78 0.96 9.40 -13.40
N SER A 79 0.69 9.93 -14.59
CA SER A 79 -0.53 9.75 -15.37
C SER A 79 -0.21 9.25 -16.78
N GLY A 80 0.45 8.09 -16.85
CA GLY A 80 0.66 7.34 -18.09
C GLY A 80 1.90 7.71 -18.89
N SER A 81 2.77 8.61 -18.41
CA SER A 81 4.04 8.93 -19.08
C SER A 81 5.13 9.38 -18.11
N ALA A 82 6.40 9.33 -18.53
CA ALA A 82 7.51 9.87 -17.76
C ALA A 82 7.38 11.39 -17.50
N ASP A 83 6.86 12.14 -18.49
CA ASP A 83 6.72 13.61 -18.41
C ASP A 83 5.58 14.04 -17.47
N SER A 84 4.65 13.14 -17.16
CA SER A 84 3.57 13.37 -16.19
C SER A 84 3.99 13.25 -14.72
N TYR A 85 5.28 13.01 -14.47
CA TYR A 85 5.83 12.84 -13.13
C TYR A 85 5.50 14.03 -12.21
N VAL A 86 5.00 13.72 -11.03
CA VAL A 86 4.82 14.64 -9.91
C VAL A 86 5.55 14.11 -8.68
N ASP A 87 6.37 14.97 -8.07
CA ASP A 87 7.02 14.69 -6.78
C ASP A 87 6.01 14.87 -5.64
N LEU A 88 5.78 13.81 -4.87
CA LEU A 88 4.90 13.80 -3.70
C LEU A 88 5.69 13.87 -2.38
N HIS A 89 7.01 14.04 -2.41
CA HIS A 89 7.83 14.02 -1.20
C HIS A 89 7.46 15.15 -0.23
N PRO A 90 6.98 14.83 1.00
CA PRO A 90 6.64 15.85 1.98
C PRO A 90 7.88 16.59 2.49
N ALA A 91 7.76 17.90 2.71
CA ALA A 91 8.84 18.70 3.29
C ALA A 91 9.25 18.18 4.68
N GLY A 92 10.56 18.14 4.95
CA GLY A 92 11.11 17.69 6.24
C GLY A 92 11.23 16.17 6.40
N MET A 93 10.82 15.38 5.40
CA MET A 93 11.01 13.94 5.38
C MET A 93 12.36 13.57 4.75
N ARG A 94 12.87 12.38 5.06
CA ARG A 94 14.15 11.85 4.55
C ARG A 94 13.96 10.98 3.31
N ARG A 95 12.85 10.26 3.24
CA ARG A 95 12.45 9.38 2.14
C ARG A 95 10.94 9.25 2.13
N SER A 96 10.32 9.02 0.98
CA SER A 96 8.91 8.65 0.92
C SER A 96 8.63 7.71 -0.25
N GLU A 97 7.46 7.05 -0.19
CA GLU A 97 7.02 6.08 -1.18
C GLU A 97 5.50 5.97 -1.18
N VAL A 98 4.91 5.83 -2.36
CA VAL A 98 3.49 5.46 -2.53
C VAL A 98 3.38 3.93 -2.60
N HIS A 99 2.42 3.36 -1.86
CA HIS A 99 2.09 1.93 -1.88
C HIS A 99 0.73 1.63 -2.51
N GLY A 100 -0.21 2.59 -2.46
CA GLY A 100 -1.56 2.42 -2.99
C GLY A 100 -2.08 3.69 -3.64
N VAL A 101 -2.89 3.54 -4.68
CA VAL A 101 -3.57 4.64 -5.38
C VAL A 101 -4.99 4.20 -5.70
N ALA A 102 -5.97 5.06 -5.41
CA ALA A 102 -7.36 4.91 -5.85
C ALA A 102 -8.08 6.25 -5.82
N ASP A 103 -8.87 6.54 -6.87
CA ASP A 103 -9.77 7.70 -6.96
C ASP A 103 -9.11 9.05 -6.57
N GLY A 104 -7.89 9.27 -7.08
CA GLY A 104 -7.13 10.49 -6.83
C GLY A 104 -6.45 10.59 -5.45
N VAL A 105 -6.58 9.56 -4.61
CA VAL A 105 -5.86 9.42 -3.34
C VAL A 105 -4.63 8.54 -3.53
N GLN A 106 -3.50 8.97 -2.98
CA GLN A 106 -2.29 8.15 -2.87
C GLN A 106 -2.02 7.89 -1.39
N VAL A 107 -1.59 6.68 -1.06
CA VAL A 107 -1.23 6.31 0.32
C VAL A 107 0.10 5.58 0.33
N GLY A 108 0.82 5.65 1.45
CA GLY A 108 2.12 5.02 1.59
C GLY A 108 2.82 5.39 2.88
N GLU A 109 4.12 5.68 2.77
CA GLU A 109 4.96 6.05 3.91
C GLU A 109 5.85 7.27 3.62
N ALA A 110 6.22 7.96 4.68
CA ALA A 110 7.40 8.83 4.70
C ALA A 110 8.24 8.55 5.93
N LEU A 111 9.56 8.58 5.76
CA LEU A 111 10.54 8.32 6.80
C LEU A 111 11.03 9.66 7.36
N THR A 112 10.87 9.88 8.67
CA THR A 112 11.42 11.08 9.32
C THR A 112 12.95 11.08 9.29
N THR A 113 13.55 12.23 9.60
CA THR A 113 15.02 12.35 9.74
C THR A 113 15.59 11.42 10.82
N GLN A 114 14.82 11.08 11.85
CA GLN A 114 15.16 10.11 12.90
C GLN A 114 14.91 8.65 12.49
N GLY A 115 14.42 8.38 11.27
CA GLY A 115 14.18 7.02 10.79
C GLY A 115 12.86 6.40 11.23
N ARG A 116 11.86 7.21 11.62
CA ARG A 116 10.52 6.70 11.96
C ARG A 116 9.63 6.73 10.73
N ALA A 117 8.98 5.61 10.40
CA ALA A 117 8.02 5.55 9.31
C ALA A 117 6.69 6.17 9.79
N ARG A 118 6.16 7.08 8.97
CA ARG A 118 4.86 7.72 9.15
C ARG A 118 3.94 7.22 8.04
N ALA A 119 2.71 6.86 8.41
CA ALA A 119 1.65 6.55 7.47
C ALA A 119 1.25 7.84 6.75
N MET A 120 1.31 7.87 5.43
CA MET A 120 1.07 9.09 4.67
C MET A 120 -0.08 8.92 3.67
N LEU A 121 -0.85 9.99 3.51
CA LEU A 121 -1.84 10.19 2.47
C LEU A 121 -1.51 11.45 1.66
N TRP A 122 -1.76 11.41 0.35
CA TRP A 122 -1.64 12.54 -0.57
C TRP A 122 -2.85 12.65 -1.48
N ARG A 123 -3.08 13.86 -2.01
CA ARG A 123 -4.04 14.20 -3.06
C ARG A 123 -3.31 14.94 -4.19
N GLY A 124 -2.42 14.22 -4.87
CA GLY A 124 -1.77 14.65 -6.10
C GLY A 124 -0.61 15.63 -5.97
N THR A 125 -0.28 16.12 -4.77
CA THR A 125 0.84 17.05 -4.54
C THR A 125 1.55 16.77 -3.22
N ALA A 126 2.82 17.17 -3.10
CA ALA A 126 3.57 17.11 -1.85
C ALA A 126 2.92 17.93 -0.71
N GLN A 127 2.31 19.08 -1.03
CA GLN A 127 1.66 19.97 -0.04
C GLN A 127 0.36 19.40 0.52
N SER A 128 -0.28 18.47 -0.20
CA SER A 128 -1.47 17.77 0.26
C SER A 128 -1.19 16.63 1.24
N ALA A 129 0.08 16.41 1.61
CA ALA A 129 0.48 15.33 2.49
C ALA A 129 -0.19 15.44 3.87
N VAL A 130 -0.86 14.36 4.29
CA VAL A 130 -1.42 14.18 5.63
C VAL A 130 -0.72 13.01 6.30
N ASP A 131 -0.27 13.20 7.54
CA ASP A 131 0.25 12.13 8.39
C ASP A 131 -0.91 11.42 9.09
N LEU A 132 -1.15 10.17 8.70
CA LEU A 132 -2.20 9.30 9.24
C LEU A 132 -1.74 8.52 10.49
N THR A 133 -0.50 8.72 10.95
CA THR A 133 0.02 8.02 12.12
C THR A 133 -0.63 8.55 13.40
N PRO A 134 -1.34 7.72 14.19
CA PRO A 134 -1.85 8.15 15.48
C PRO A 134 -0.74 8.59 16.44
N ASP A 135 -1.04 9.50 17.38
CA ASP A 135 -0.04 10.16 18.22
C ASP A 135 0.74 9.20 19.14
N ASP A 136 0.10 8.13 19.59
CA ASP A 136 0.67 7.11 20.47
C ASP A 136 1.38 5.97 19.71
N VAL A 137 1.42 6.05 18.38
CA VAL A 137 2.03 5.03 17.53
C VAL A 137 3.48 5.36 17.21
N TYR A 138 4.37 4.38 17.42
CA TYR A 138 5.81 4.54 17.18
C TYR A 138 6.13 4.63 15.67
N GLN A 139 5.53 3.75 14.87
CA GLN A 139 5.63 3.75 13.41
C GLN A 139 4.32 3.26 12.78
N ALA A 140 3.99 3.80 11.62
CA ALA A 140 2.83 3.36 10.86
C ALA A 140 3.10 3.34 9.36
N TRP A 141 2.32 2.51 8.67
CA TRP A 141 2.32 2.34 7.23
C TRP A 141 0.89 2.22 6.74
N VAL A 142 0.60 2.83 5.59
CA VAL A 142 -0.59 2.52 4.80
C VAL A 142 -0.13 1.79 3.54
N TYR A 143 -0.79 0.67 3.23
CA TYR A 143 -0.44 -0.18 2.08
C TYR A 143 -1.46 -0.11 0.96
N ALA A 144 -2.75 0.09 1.27
CA ALA A 144 -3.79 0.16 0.27
C ALA A 144 -4.88 1.18 0.63
N THR A 145 -5.59 1.63 -0.40
CA THR A 145 -6.75 2.52 -0.27
C THR A 145 -7.82 2.19 -1.28
N THR A 146 -9.08 2.42 -0.92
CA THR A 146 -10.23 2.42 -1.82
C THR A 146 -10.61 3.84 -2.28
N GLY A 147 -9.76 4.84 -2.02
CA GLY A 147 -10.07 6.27 -2.19
C GLY A 147 -10.82 6.89 -1.00
N GLN A 148 -11.45 6.06 -0.17
CA GLN A 148 -12.18 6.48 1.04
C GLN A 148 -11.71 5.78 2.31
N TYR A 149 -11.39 4.49 2.21
CA TYR A 149 -10.88 3.69 3.31
C TYR A 149 -9.42 3.36 3.06
N HIS A 150 -8.62 3.36 4.12
CA HIS A 150 -7.18 3.09 4.02
C HIS A 150 -6.82 1.97 4.98
N VAL A 151 -5.93 1.07 4.57
CA VAL A 151 -5.53 -0.06 5.40
C VAL A 151 -4.03 -0.23 5.43
N GLY A 152 -3.55 -0.70 6.57
CA GLY A 152 -2.14 -0.89 6.79
C GLY A 152 -1.81 -1.46 8.16
N THR A 153 -0.74 -0.97 8.75
CA THR A 153 -0.31 -1.40 10.07
C THR A 153 0.19 -0.22 10.89
N THR A 154 -0.14 -0.27 12.17
CA THR A 154 0.51 0.53 13.21
C THR A 154 1.46 -0.37 13.99
N TYR A 155 2.46 0.21 14.63
CA TYR A 155 3.42 -0.49 15.47
C TYR A 155 3.74 0.37 16.69
N THR A 156 3.60 -0.23 17.88
CA THR A 156 4.13 0.31 19.14
C THR A 156 5.16 -0.67 19.69
N LEU A 157 6.10 -0.17 20.49
CA LEU A 157 7.23 -0.97 21.00
C LEU A 157 6.80 -2.06 21.98
N ASP A 158 5.74 -1.81 22.73
CA ASP A 158 5.20 -2.67 23.79
C ASP A 158 4.18 -3.68 23.26
N VAL A 159 3.42 -3.31 22.22
CA VAL A 159 2.33 -4.13 21.68
C VAL A 159 2.74 -4.85 20.39
N GLY A 160 3.66 -4.31 19.58
CA GLY A 160 3.99 -4.86 18.26
C GLY A 160 3.04 -4.37 17.16
N SER A 161 3.02 -5.08 16.03
CA SER A 161 2.26 -4.63 14.84
C SER A 161 0.77 -5.00 14.89
N ARG A 162 -0.07 -4.03 14.54
CA ARG A 162 -1.53 -4.13 14.55
C ARG A 162 -2.10 -3.71 13.19
N ALA A 163 -2.85 -4.62 12.58
CA ALA A 163 -3.63 -4.33 11.38
C ALA A 163 -4.57 -3.16 11.70
N THR A 164 -4.53 -2.13 10.86
CA THR A 164 -5.24 -0.88 11.11
C THR A 164 -6.05 -0.48 9.88
N LEU A 165 -7.29 -0.06 10.10
CA LEU A 165 -8.19 0.55 9.13
C LEU A 165 -8.36 2.02 9.50
N TRP A 166 -8.08 2.94 8.59
CA TRP A 166 -8.51 4.33 8.70
C TRP A 166 -9.83 4.50 7.96
N LEU A 167 -10.85 4.97 8.69
CA LEU A 167 -12.21 5.16 8.15
C LEU A 167 -12.33 6.43 7.29
N SER A 168 -11.31 7.29 7.32
CA SER A 168 -11.23 8.55 6.57
C SER A 168 -9.78 9.05 6.48
N ASP A 169 -9.57 10.19 5.83
CA ASP A 169 -8.29 10.92 5.78
C ASP A 169 -7.82 11.50 7.14
N ASP A 170 -8.59 11.31 8.23
CA ASP A 170 -8.21 11.74 9.59
C ASP A 170 -7.43 10.63 10.33
N PRO A 171 -6.23 10.90 10.89
CA PRO A 171 -5.50 9.94 11.73
C PRO A 171 -6.32 9.43 12.92
N ALA A 172 -7.22 10.22 13.50
CA ALA A 172 -8.07 9.83 14.62
C ALA A 172 -9.15 8.81 14.23
N SER A 173 -9.36 8.58 12.92
CA SER A 173 -10.30 7.59 12.41
C SER A 173 -9.73 6.16 12.36
N ALA A 174 -8.53 5.96 12.90
CA ALA A 174 -7.86 4.66 12.96
C ALA A 174 -8.62 3.67 13.86
N VAL A 175 -8.89 2.48 13.31
CA VAL A 175 -9.51 1.34 13.97
C VAL A 175 -8.51 0.19 13.98
N ASN A 176 -8.18 -0.29 15.18
CA ASN A 176 -7.34 -1.47 15.37
C ASN A 176 -8.12 -2.75 15.02
N LEU A 177 -7.87 -3.31 13.83
CA LEU A 177 -8.50 -4.54 13.36
C LEU A 177 -8.03 -5.79 14.11
N HIS A 178 -6.87 -5.72 14.78
CA HIS A 178 -6.35 -6.84 15.56
C HIS A 178 -7.27 -7.20 16.74
N HIS A 179 -7.98 -6.24 17.31
CA HIS A 179 -8.88 -6.46 18.44
C HIS A 179 -10.03 -7.44 18.11
N PHE A 180 -10.31 -7.66 16.82
CA PHE A 180 -11.33 -8.63 16.40
C PHE A 180 -10.77 -10.04 16.19
N LEU A 181 -9.48 -10.24 16.41
CA LEU A 181 -8.86 -11.56 16.44
C LEU A 181 -8.89 -12.10 17.88
N ASP A 182 -8.92 -13.41 18.03
CA ASP A 182 -8.78 -14.03 19.35
C ASP A 182 -7.38 -13.80 19.94
N ASP A 183 -7.22 -14.07 21.24
CA ASP A 183 -5.96 -13.84 21.95
C ASP A 183 -4.79 -14.67 21.40
N GLY A 184 -5.07 -15.69 20.60
CA GLY A 184 -4.09 -16.53 19.93
C GLY A 184 -3.10 -15.76 19.05
N TRP A 185 -3.54 -14.61 18.54
CA TRP A 185 -2.80 -13.77 17.60
C TRP A 185 -1.83 -12.83 18.30
N ILE A 186 -0.60 -12.78 17.80
CA ILE A 186 0.49 -12.02 18.40
C ILE A 186 0.70 -10.71 17.63
N THR A 187 0.64 -10.76 16.30
CA THR A 187 0.76 -9.59 15.42
C THR A 187 -0.21 -9.68 14.25
N SER A 188 -0.52 -8.55 13.63
CA SER A 188 -1.29 -8.52 12.39
C SER A 188 -0.92 -7.32 11.52
N THR A 189 -1.21 -7.44 10.23
CA THR A 189 -1.02 -6.40 9.23
C THR A 189 -2.13 -6.52 8.19
N ALA A 190 -2.85 -5.43 7.92
CA ALA A 190 -3.75 -5.35 6.77
C ALA A 190 -2.93 -4.87 5.55
N VAL A 191 -3.13 -5.47 4.39
CA VAL A 191 -2.29 -5.28 3.19
C VAL A 191 -3.11 -4.77 2.01
N SER A 192 -4.32 -5.30 1.80
CA SER A 192 -5.21 -4.84 0.72
C SER A 192 -6.62 -4.59 1.23
N ALA A 193 -7.34 -3.73 0.51
CA ALA A 193 -8.75 -3.45 0.73
C ALA A 193 -9.49 -3.38 -0.60
N SER A 194 -10.73 -3.87 -0.62
CA SER A 194 -11.65 -3.72 -1.75
C SER A 194 -13.09 -3.61 -1.29
N MET A 195 -13.88 -2.85 -2.05
CA MET A 195 -15.33 -2.77 -1.86
C MET A 195 -16.03 -3.77 -2.79
N HIS A 196 -16.98 -4.53 -2.27
CA HIS A 196 -17.85 -5.40 -3.07
C HIS A 196 -19.22 -5.51 -2.40
N ASP A 197 -20.29 -5.27 -3.15
CA ASP A 197 -21.69 -5.31 -2.68
C ASP A 197 -21.94 -4.54 -1.37
N GLY A 198 -21.34 -3.34 -1.25
CA GLY A 198 -21.47 -2.49 -0.07
C GLY A 198 -20.61 -2.89 1.13
N LYS A 199 -19.87 -4.01 1.03
CA LYS A 199 -18.97 -4.51 2.08
C LYS A 199 -17.54 -4.14 1.80
N LEU A 200 -16.78 -3.87 2.86
CA LEU A 200 -15.33 -3.71 2.80
C LEU A 200 -14.65 -5.03 3.16
N TYR A 201 -13.89 -5.56 2.20
CA TYR A 201 -13.04 -6.72 2.37
C TYR A 201 -11.61 -6.25 2.58
N ILE A 202 -10.99 -6.68 3.68
CA ILE A 202 -9.61 -6.34 4.01
C ILE A 202 -8.84 -7.65 4.10
N SER A 203 -7.78 -7.77 3.31
CA SER A 203 -6.88 -8.93 3.38
C SER A 203 -5.56 -8.54 4.04
N GLY A 204 -4.96 -9.50 4.72
CA GLY A 204 -3.71 -9.28 5.41
C GLY A 204 -3.07 -10.56 5.91
N ARG A 205 -2.19 -10.39 6.90
CA ARG A 205 -1.43 -11.46 7.51
C ARG A 205 -1.28 -11.25 9.01
N GLY A 206 -1.06 -12.33 9.75
CA GLY A 206 -0.76 -12.24 11.16
C GLY A 206 0.05 -13.43 11.65
N SER A 207 0.73 -13.25 12.78
CA SER A 207 1.38 -14.33 13.50
C SER A 207 0.48 -14.82 14.63
N HIS A 208 0.45 -16.13 14.83
CA HIS A 208 -0.38 -16.78 15.83
C HIS A 208 0.51 -17.72 16.64
N ARG A 209 0.27 -17.84 17.95
CA ARG A 209 1.10 -18.63 18.87
C ARG A 209 1.24 -20.11 18.47
N ASP A 210 0.22 -20.65 17.79
CA ASP A 210 0.18 -22.06 17.37
C ASP A 210 0.81 -22.33 16.00
N TYR A 211 1.22 -21.28 15.26
CA TYR A 211 1.77 -21.41 13.91
C TYR A 211 3.22 -20.94 13.85
N LEU A 212 4.06 -21.71 13.14
CA LEU A 212 5.46 -21.35 12.91
C LEU A 212 5.65 -20.26 11.84
N ARG A 213 4.58 -19.88 11.13
CA ARG A 213 4.61 -18.94 10.02
C ARG A 213 3.41 -18.00 10.11
N GLU A 214 3.56 -16.83 9.50
CA GLU A 214 2.43 -15.93 9.27
C GLU A 214 1.35 -16.64 8.43
N VAL A 215 0.11 -16.36 8.76
CA VAL A 215 -1.07 -16.88 8.08
C VAL A 215 -1.90 -15.73 7.54
N ALA A 216 -2.61 -15.99 6.44
CA ALA A 216 -3.51 -15.01 5.86
C ALA A 216 -4.71 -14.75 6.78
N VAL A 217 -5.10 -13.48 6.88
CA VAL A 217 -6.26 -13.02 7.66
C VAL A 217 -7.16 -12.19 6.74
N VAL A 218 -8.47 -12.34 6.88
CA VAL A 218 -9.45 -11.54 6.15
C VAL A 218 -10.45 -10.96 7.13
N TRP A 219 -10.65 -9.65 7.08
CA TRP A 219 -11.72 -8.95 7.80
C TRP A 219 -12.79 -8.54 6.78
N VAL A 220 -14.06 -8.65 7.17
CA VAL A 220 -15.21 -8.27 6.34
C VAL A 220 -16.10 -7.34 7.16
N LEU A 221 -16.34 -6.13 6.66
CA LEU A 221 -17.19 -5.14 7.31
C LEU A 221 -18.46 -4.97 6.49
N ASP A 222 -19.60 -5.34 7.09
CA ASP A 222 -20.92 -5.31 6.42
C ASP A 222 -21.54 -3.92 6.36
N ASN A 223 -21.27 -3.06 7.36
CA ASN A 223 -21.80 -1.71 7.45
C ASN A 223 -20.64 -0.74 7.65
N VAL A 224 -19.91 -0.40 6.59
CA VAL A 224 -18.80 0.56 6.74
C VAL A 224 -19.40 1.93 7.06
N PRO A 225 -19.11 2.52 8.23
CA PRO A 225 -19.73 3.77 8.63
C PRO A 225 -19.30 4.85 7.66
N ALA A 226 -20.18 5.83 7.45
CA ALA A 226 -19.81 7.03 6.72
C ALA A 226 -18.62 7.69 7.44
N PRO A 227 -17.66 8.27 6.68
CA PRO A 227 -16.52 8.99 7.26
C PRO A 227 -16.99 9.92 8.39
N GLY A 228 -16.44 9.75 9.60
CA GLY A 228 -16.79 10.56 10.77
C GLY A 228 -17.87 10.02 11.72
N THR A 229 -18.40 8.82 11.50
CA THR A 229 -19.40 8.21 12.41
C THR A 229 -18.79 7.08 13.25
N LEU A 230 -18.49 7.33 14.53
CA LEU A 230 -17.99 6.30 15.46
C LEU A 230 -19.15 5.43 15.97
N ALA A 231 -19.44 4.31 15.29
CA ALA A 231 -20.10 3.16 15.90
C ALA A 231 -19.97 1.94 14.98
N LEU A 232 -19.28 0.88 15.41
CA LEU A 232 -19.42 -0.43 14.77
C LEU A 232 -19.37 -1.59 15.76
N PRO A 233 -20.29 -2.56 15.64
CA PRO A 233 -20.00 -3.96 15.93
C PRO A 233 -19.32 -4.56 14.68
N LEU A 234 -18.05 -4.95 14.79
CA LEU A 234 -17.36 -5.73 13.76
C LEU A 234 -17.49 -7.22 14.07
N ALA A 235 -17.85 -8.02 13.06
CA ALA A 235 -17.73 -9.47 13.12
C ALA A 235 -16.44 -9.89 12.40
N ALA A 236 -15.53 -10.58 13.09
CA ALA A 236 -14.40 -11.24 12.45
C ALA A 236 -14.82 -12.63 11.94
N ALA A 237 -14.54 -12.92 10.68
CA ALA A 237 -14.57 -14.28 10.18
C ALA A 237 -13.21 -14.94 10.44
N ALA A 238 -13.19 -16.00 11.26
CA ALA A 238 -12.03 -16.83 11.53
C ALA A 238 -11.39 -17.41 10.25
N PRO A 239 -10.08 -17.76 10.24
CA PRO A 239 -9.38 -18.14 9.02
C PRO A 239 -10.00 -19.39 8.38
N LEU A 240 -10.17 -19.35 7.05
CA LEU A 240 -10.40 -20.55 6.25
C LEU A 240 -9.18 -21.47 6.40
N ALA A 241 -9.27 -22.49 7.25
CA ALA A 241 -8.32 -23.59 7.27
C ALA A 241 -8.39 -24.30 5.90
N LEU A 242 -7.28 -24.31 5.15
CA LEU A 242 -7.17 -25.11 3.92
C LEU A 242 -7.41 -26.58 4.29
N ARG A 243 -8.61 -27.09 3.98
CA ARG A 243 -8.94 -28.50 4.14
C ARG A 243 -8.21 -29.29 3.05
N ARG A 244 -7.07 -29.89 3.41
CA ARG A 244 -6.32 -30.79 2.53
C ARG A 244 -7.25 -31.97 2.20
N ARG A 245 -7.79 -32.04 0.99
CA ARG A 245 -8.49 -33.24 0.50
C ARG A 245 -7.46 -34.38 0.50
N ARG A 246 -7.60 -35.33 1.42
CA ARG A 246 -6.97 -36.65 1.28
C ARG A 246 -7.62 -37.30 0.06
N THR A 247 -6.87 -37.41 -1.02
CA THR A 247 -7.19 -38.35 -2.09
C THR A 247 -6.92 -39.75 -1.54
N THR A 248 -7.97 -40.48 -1.19
CA THR A 248 -7.86 -41.93 -1.09
C THR A 248 -7.71 -42.45 -2.52
N ARG A 249 -6.54 -43.02 -2.85
CA ARG A 249 -6.42 -43.85 -4.05
C ARG A 249 -7.10 -45.20 -3.79
N PRO A 250 -7.74 -45.79 -4.81
CA PRO A 250 -8.42 -47.07 -4.73
C PRO A 250 -7.47 -48.21 -4.38
#